data_AF-A0A8K1C5I9-F1
#
_entry.id   AF-A0A8K1C5I9-F1
#
_cell.length_a   1.000
_cell.length_b   1.000
_cell.length_c   1.000
_cell.angle_alpha   90.00
_cell.angle_beta   90.00
_cell.angle_gamma   90.00
#
_symmetry.space_group_name_H-M   'P 1'
#
loop_
_entity.id
_entity.type
_entity.pdbx_description
1 polymer ?
#
loop_
_entity_poly.entity_id
_entity_poly.type
_entity_poly.pdbx_seq_one_letter_code
_entity_poly.pdbx_strand_id
1 'polypeptide(L)'
;METPLPPRTRRARHWRRPESVSVKNSPSVKAPVTSHPFEYLDHTADIQLHAWGSTLGDAFRSVVMCMFHYITDIETVAIDPLQSIEVTVAGHDLESLLFAFMDEFLFRFAADRIVCKDIEFLHVDTQQFAIQAVGQDSKTCWNLRECLSLT
;
A
#
# COMPACT_ATOMS: atom_id res chain seq x y z
N MET A 1 -26.89 -20.79 -41.07
CA MET A 1 -26.47 -22.13 -40.62
C MET A 1 -25.79 -21.92 -39.26
N GLU A 2 -26.55 -21.97 -38.17
CA GLU A 2 -25.98 -21.84 -36.82
C GLU A 2 -25.71 -23.23 -36.25
N THR A 3 -24.47 -23.48 -35.81
CA THR A 3 -24.11 -24.71 -35.09
C THR A 3 -24.27 -24.50 -33.59
N PRO A 4 -24.91 -25.44 -32.85
CA PRO A 4 -25.22 -25.25 -31.44
C PRO A 4 -24.00 -25.52 -30.53
N LEU A 5 -23.91 -24.77 -29.43
CA LEU A 5 -22.83 -24.89 -28.44
C LEU A 5 -23.02 -26.11 -27.52
N PRO A 6 -21.92 -26.75 -27.05
CA PRO A 6 -21.98 -27.91 -26.16
C PRO A 6 -22.26 -27.54 -24.69
N PRO A 7 -22.79 -28.47 -23.87
CA PRO A 7 -23.25 -28.16 -22.52
C PRO A 7 -22.09 -27.99 -21.53
N ARG A 8 -22.16 -26.93 -20.72
CA ARG A 8 -21.18 -26.65 -19.65
C ARG A 8 -21.36 -27.60 -18.47
N THR A 9 -20.52 -28.60 -18.35
CA THR A 9 -20.39 -29.38 -17.10
C THR A 9 -19.60 -28.59 -16.07
N ARG A 10 -20.23 -28.24 -14.94
CA ARG A 10 -19.64 -27.47 -13.83
C ARG A 10 -18.86 -28.43 -12.92
N ARG A 11 -17.55 -28.63 -13.18
CA ARG A 11 -16.67 -29.31 -12.20
C ARG A 11 -16.12 -28.27 -11.22
N ALA A 12 -16.48 -28.43 -9.94
CA ALA A 12 -15.94 -27.66 -8.83
C ALA A 12 -14.42 -27.86 -8.74
N ARG A 13 -13.64 -26.77 -8.80
CA ARG A 13 -12.19 -26.83 -8.62
C ARG A 13 -11.86 -26.62 -7.14
N HIS A 14 -11.50 -27.73 -6.49
CA HIS A 14 -10.68 -27.76 -5.29
C HIS A 14 -9.38 -26.95 -5.54
N TRP A 15 -9.15 -25.90 -4.76
CA TRP A 15 -7.97 -25.04 -4.88
C TRP A 15 -6.73 -25.76 -4.35
N ARG A 16 -5.83 -26.18 -5.25
CA ARG A 16 -4.45 -26.55 -4.89
C ARG A 16 -3.56 -25.33 -5.05
N ARG A 17 -2.68 -25.12 -4.07
CA ARG A 17 -1.58 -24.17 -4.11
C ARG A 17 -0.74 -24.43 -5.37
N PRO A 18 -0.60 -23.47 -6.31
CA PRO A 18 0.14 -23.74 -7.53
C PRO A 18 1.64 -23.77 -7.23
N GLU A 19 2.31 -24.87 -7.58
CA GLU A 19 3.73 -24.87 -7.89
C GLU A 19 3.98 -23.89 -9.05
N SER A 20 5.13 -23.23 -9.01
CA SER A 20 5.59 -22.15 -9.88
C SER A 20 5.09 -22.25 -11.33
N VAL A 21 4.01 -21.51 -11.63
CA VAL A 21 3.44 -21.42 -12.98
C VAL A 21 4.28 -20.46 -13.80
N SER A 22 4.90 -21.00 -14.86
CA SER A 22 5.48 -20.22 -15.96
C SER A 22 4.38 -19.41 -16.66
N VAL A 23 4.46 -18.09 -16.53
CA VAL A 23 3.54 -17.12 -17.14
C VAL A 23 3.77 -17.08 -18.66
N LYS A 24 2.73 -17.37 -19.45
CA LYS A 24 2.72 -17.13 -20.91
C LYS A 24 2.13 -15.74 -21.18
N ASN A 25 2.81 -15.00 -22.06
CA ASN A 25 2.60 -13.60 -22.45
C ASN A 25 1.14 -13.20 -22.70
N SER A 26 0.65 -12.27 -21.89
CA SER A 26 -0.42 -11.31 -22.17
C SER A 26 0.23 -9.95 -22.49
N PRO A 27 -0.40 -9.04 -23.28
CA PRO A 27 0.23 -7.80 -23.72
C PRO A 27 0.65 -6.97 -22.50
N SER A 28 1.97 -6.83 -22.35
CA SER A 28 2.62 -6.29 -21.17
C SER A 28 2.34 -4.81 -21.00
N VAL A 29 1.43 -4.46 -20.11
CA VAL A 29 1.59 -3.22 -19.33
C VAL A 29 2.77 -3.51 -18.41
N LYS A 30 3.96 -3.08 -18.81
CA LYS A 30 5.14 -3.13 -17.95
C LYS A 30 4.88 -2.16 -16.80
N ALA A 31 4.45 -2.67 -15.65
CA ALA A 31 4.56 -1.91 -14.42
C ALA A 31 6.03 -1.47 -14.31
N PRO A 32 6.34 -0.19 -14.10
CA PRO A 32 7.71 0.22 -13.85
C PRO A 32 8.21 -0.60 -12.66
N VAL A 33 9.38 -1.22 -12.81
CA VAL A 33 10.06 -1.88 -11.70
C VAL A 33 10.48 -0.76 -10.76
N THR A 34 9.56 -0.35 -9.89
CA THR A 34 9.90 0.49 -8.74
C THR A 34 10.74 -0.38 -7.83
N SER A 35 11.80 0.18 -7.25
CA SER A 35 12.62 -0.45 -6.20
C SER A 35 11.84 -0.78 -4.91
N HIS A 36 10.52 -0.68 -4.96
CA HIS A 36 9.59 -0.81 -3.85
C HIS A 36 8.71 -2.04 -4.09
N PRO A 37 8.45 -2.87 -3.05
CA PRO A 37 7.79 -4.17 -3.20
C PRO A 37 6.26 -4.03 -3.28
N PHE A 38 5.77 -3.31 -4.30
CA PHE A 38 4.34 -3.17 -4.58
C PHE A 38 4.04 -3.02 -6.07
N GLU A 39 2.81 -3.36 -6.46
CA GLU A 39 2.24 -3.17 -7.79
C GLU A 39 0.80 -2.64 -7.69
N TYR A 40 0.36 -1.97 -8.76
CA TYR A 40 -0.99 -1.44 -8.90
C TYR A 40 -1.79 -2.33 -9.85
N LEU A 41 -3.02 -2.68 -9.46
CA LEU A 41 -3.97 -3.40 -10.30
C LEU A 41 -5.16 -2.49 -10.61
N ASP A 42 -5.50 -2.39 -11.89
CA ASP A 42 -6.58 -1.52 -12.36
C ASP A 42 -7.95 -2.08 -11.99
N HIS A 43 -8.77 -1.25 -11.36
CA HIS A 43 -10.20 -1.43 -11.18
C HIS A 43 -10.93 -0.23 -11.80
N THR A 44 -12.15 -0.41 -12.31
CA THR A 44 -12.82 0.57 -13.18
C THR A 44 -13.07 1.96 -12.58
N ALA A 45 -13.00 2.09 -11.25
CA ALA A 45 -13.16 3.36 -10.53
C ALA A 45 -12.18 3.53 -9.34
N ASP A 46 -11.41 2.50 -9.02
CA ASP A 46 -10.55 2.44 -7.84
C ASP A 46 -9.20 1.86 -8.25
N ILE A 47 -8.25 1.87 -7.33
CA ILE A 47 -7.00 1.14 -7.47
C ILE A 47 -6.95 0.02 -6.46
N GLN A 48 -6.48 -1.14 -6.88
CA GLN A 48 -6.11 -2.20 -5.96
C GLN A 48 -4.61 -2.15 -5.72
N LEU A 49 -4.22 -1.94 -4.46
CA LEU A 49 -2.83 -1.96 -4.03
C LEU A 49 -2.44 -3.41 -3.75
N HIS A 50 -1.39 -3.91 -4.40
CA HIS A 50 -0.81 -5.20 -4.09
C HIS A 50 0.63 -5.00 -3.63
N ALA A 51 0.90 -5.23 -2.34
CA ALA A 51 2.24 -5.07 -1.77
C ALA A 51 2.66 -6.33 -1.03
N TRP A 52 3.98 -6.52 -0.92
CA TRP A 52 4.58 -7.66 -0.25
C TRP A 52 5.77 -7.24 0.61
N GLY A 53 6.21 -8.12 1.51
CA GLY A 53 7.33 -7.87 2.41
C GLY A 53 7.89 -9.17 2.96
N SER A 54 9.10 -9.12 3.51
CA SER A 54 9.73 -10.25 4.21
C SER A 54 8.98 -10.63 5.49
N THR A 55 8.46 -9.62 6.19
CA THR A 55 7.65 -9.76 7.39
C THR A 55 6.27 -9.14 7.20
N LEU A 56 5.34 -9.44 8.10
CA LEU A 56 4.02 -8.83 8.09
C LEU A 56 4.09 -7.29 8.23
N GLY A 57 4.99 -6.81 9.10
CA GLY A 57 5.26 -5.38 9.25
C GLY A 57 5.76 -4.76 7.95
N ASP A 58 6.69 -5.42 7.25
CA ASP A 58 7.19 -4.93 5.95
C ASP A 58 6.09 -4.90 4.88
N ALA A 59 5.17 -5.87 4.90
CA ALA A 59 4.04 -5.85 3.98
C ALA A 59 3.12 -4.67 4.28
N PHE A 60 2.80 -4.42 5.55
CA PHE A 60 1.96 -3.30 5.97
C PHE A 60 2.61 -1.95 5.65
N ARG A 61 3.92 -1.82 5.90
CA ARG A 61 4.75 -0.70 5.47
C ARG A 61 4.56 -0.44 3.98
N SER A 62 4.71 -1.49 3.18
CA SER A 62 4.74 -1.40 1.73
C SER A 62 3.38 -1.00 1.16
N VAL A 63 2.27 -1.42 1.78
CA VAL A 63 0.92 -0.97 1.41
C VAL A 63 0.74 0.53 1.67
N VAL A 64 1.13 1.04 2.84
CA VAL A 64 1.01 2.48 3.16
C VAL A 64 1.92 3.32 2.27
N MET A 65 3.14 2.86 2.01
CA MET A 65 4.05 3.51 1.07
C MET A 65 3.45 3.54 -0.34
N CYS A 66 2.86 2.44 -0.80
CA CYS A 66 2.18 2.34 -2.09
C CYS A 66 1.01 3.34 -2.21
N MET A 67 0.23 3.50 -1.14
CA MET A 67 -0.84 4.50 -1.03
C MET A 67 -0.29 5.92 -1.16
N PHE A 68 0.74 6.29 -0.40
CA PHE A 68 1.33 7.63 -0.49
C PHE A 68 1.97 7.92 -1.84
N HIS A 69 2.55 6.91 -2.49
CA HIS A 69 3.19 7.03 -3.80
C HIS A 69 2.16 7.28 -4.91
N TYR A 70 0.92 6.83 -4.69
CA TYR A 70 -0.19 7.12 -5.58
C TYR A 70 -0.77 8.53 -5.37
N ILE A 71 -0.83 8.99 -4.12
CA ILE A 71 -1.42 10.29 -3.77
C ILE A 71 -0.43 11.44 -4.07
N THR A 72 0.86 11.23 -3.84
CA THR A 72 1.90 12.26 -3.90
C THR A 72 3.20 11.74 -4.49
N ASP A 73 3.97 12.63 -5.11
CA ASP A 73 5.33 12.31 -5.54
C ASP A 73 6.29 12.32 -4.34
N ILE A 74 6.45 11.16 -3.71
CA ILE A 74 7.27 10.95 -2.50
C ILE A 74 8.74 11.38 -2.71
N GLU A 75 9.26 11.38 -3.94
CA GLU A 75 10.65 11.78 -4.20
C GLU A 75 10.86 13.28 -3.96
N THR A 76 9.85 14.10 -4.25
CA THR A 76 9.90 15.57 -4.08
C THR A 76 9.69 16.02 -2.64
N VAL A 77 9.28 15.11 -1.77
CA VAL A 77 8.96 15.39 -0.38
C VAL A 77 10.25 15.46 0.45
N ALA A 78 10.53 16.64 1.00
CA ALA A 78 11.67 16.91 1.86
C ALA A 78 11.42 16.38 3.28
N ILE A 79 12.20 15.40 3.73
CA ILE A 79 12.09 14.85 5.09
C ILE A 79 12.59 15.90 6.09
N ASP A 80 11.80 16.15 7.13
CA ASP A 80 12.27 16.88 8.31
C ASP A 80 12.62 15.85 9.39
N PRO A 81 13.90 15.56 9.66
CA PRO A 81 14.29 14.52 10.61
C PRO A 81 13.86 14.80 12.05
N LEU A 82 13.35 16.00 12.34
CA LEU A 82 12.84 16.38 13.65
C LEU A 82 11.35 16.08 13.82
N GLN A 83 10.65 15.69 12.75
CA GLN A 83 9.23 15.37 12.83
C GLN A 83 9.00 13.86 12.78
N SER A 84 8.47 13.42 13.93
CA SER A 84 8.02 12.12 14.37
C SER A 84 6.51 11.87 14.34
N ILE A 85 5.98 10.91 13.61
CA ILE A 85 4.58 10.48 13.75
C ILE A 85 4.53 9.09 14.36
N GLU A 86 4.10 9.01 15.62
CA GLU A 86 3.80 7.72 16.26
C GLU A 86 2.34 7.33 16.02
N VAL A 87 2.14 6.11 15.52
CA VAL A 87 0.84 5.51 15.23
C VAL A 87 0.71 4.22 16.01
N THR A 88 -0.33 4.15 16.84
CA THR A 88 -0.71 2.94 17.58
C THR A 88 -2.12 2.57 17.19
N VAL A 89 -2.28 1.41 16.56
CA VAL A 89 -3.58 0.91 16.09
C VAL A 89 -3.83 -0.49 16.62
N ALA A 90 -5.09 -0.80 16.86
CA ALA A 90 -5.54 -2.13 17.23
C ALA A 90 -6.76 -2.51 16.38
N GLY A 91 -6.84 -3.79 16.02
CA GLY A 91 -7.93 -4.35 15.23
C GLY A 91 -8.55 -5.57 15.90
N HIS A 92 -9.69 -6.02 15.39
CA HIS A 92 -10.31 -7.27 15.83
C HIS A 92 -9.78 -8.49 15.05
N ASP A 93 -9.23 -8.24 13.87
CA ASP A 93 -8.71 -9.21 12.92
C ASP A 93 -7.61 -8.55 12.07
N LEU A 94 -6.92 -9.34 11.25
CA LEU A 94 -5.80 -8.84 10.45
C LEU A 94 -6.24 -7.85 9.37
N GLU A 95 -7.43 -8.02 8.79
CA GLU A 95 -7.95 -7.11 7.75
C GLU A 95 -8.38 -5.79 8.37
N SER A 96 -9.09 -5.83 9.50
CA SER A 96 -9.43 -4.62 10.27
C SER A 96 -8.20 -3.88 10.78
N LEU A 97 -7.14 -4.61 11.18
CA LEU A 97 -5.89 -4.00 11.60
C LEU A 97 -5.19 -3.26 10.46
N LEU A 98 -5.13 -3.88 9.27
CA LEU A 98 -4.58 -3.21 8.08
C LEU A 98 -5.42 -1.98 7.70
N PHE A 99 -6.75 -2.10 7.73
CA PHE A 99 -7.65 -1.00 7.45
C PHE A 99 -7.43 0.17 8.42
N ALA A 100 -7.45 -0.09 9.73
CA ALA A 100 -7.22 0.93 10.75
C ALA A 100 -5.84 1.57 10.61
N PHE A 101 -4.81 0.78 10.27
CA PHE A 101 -3.46 1.28 10.02
C PHE A 101 -3.42 2.24 8.83
N MET A 102 -3.98 1.84 7.68
CA MET A 102 -4.04 2.69 6.48
C MET A 102 -4.86 3.96 6.73
N ASP A 103 -6.01 3.82 7.42
CA ASP A 103 -6.92 4.92 7.70
C ASP A 103 -6.28 5.99 8.60
N GLU A 104 -5.52 5.60 9.62
CA GLU A 104 -4.81 6.53 10.50
C GLU A 104 -3.76 7.38 9.73
N PHE A 105 -2.99 6.76 8.83
CA PHE A 105 -2.06 7.50 7.96
C PHE A 105 -2.78 8.41 6.96
N LEU A 106 -3.87 7.92 6.38
CA LEU A 106 -4.68 8.71 5.47
C LEU A 106 -5.36 9.89 6.17
N PHE A 107 -5.79 9.70 7.42
CA PHE A 107 -6.37 10.74 8.26
C PHE A 107 -5.36 11.83 8.56
N ARG A 108 -4.12 11.49 8.96
CA ARG A 108 -3.05 12.47 9.20
C ARG A 108 -2.67 13.24 7.94
N PHE A 109 -2.68 12.56 6.80
CA PHE A 109 -2.53 13.24 5.52
C PHE A 109 -3.67 14.21 5.24
N ALA A 110 -4.93 13.82 5.47
CA ALA A 110 -6.09 14.66 5.22
C ALA A 110 -6.16 15.88 6.18
N ALA A 111 -5.86 15.68 7.45
CA ALA A 111 -5.94 16.69 8.50
C ALA A 111 -4.76 17.66 8.47
N ASP A 112 -3.53 17.12 8.49
CA ASP A 112 -2.31 17.91 8.71
C ASP A 112 -1.41 18.03 7.47
N ARG A 113 -1.81 17.42 6.34
CA ARG A 113 -0.99 17.33 5.11
C ARG A 113 0.38 16.73 5.36
N ILE A 114 0.42 15.70 6.19
CA ILE A 114 1.66 15.02 6.51
C ILE A 114 1.81 13.79 5.62
N VAL A 115 2.98 13.64 5.00
CA VAL A 115 3.34 12.48 4.19
C VAL A 115 4.54 11.80 4.83
N CYS A 116 4.43 10.49 5.01
CA CYS A 116 5.51 9.67 5.56
C CYS A 116 6.34 9.08 4.42
N LYS A 117 7.66 9.23 4.50
CA LYS A 117 8.60 8.63 3.53
C LYS A 117 9.18 7.31 4.02
N ASP A 118 9.19 7.11 5.32
CA ASP A 118 9.64 5.89 5.94
C ASP A 118 8.72 5.58 7.13
N ILE A 119 8.46 4.30 7.37
CA ILE A 119 7.68 3.81 8.50
C ILE A 119 8.48 2.69 9.15
N GLU A 120 8.87 2.90 10.39
CA GLU A 120 9.55 1.94 11.23
C GLU A 120 8.54 1.28 12.18
N PHE A 121 8.53 -0.05 12.24
CA PHE A 121 7.66 -0.78 13.16
C PHE A 121 8.39 -1.03 14.48
N LEU A 122 7.82 -0.53 15.58
CA LEU A 122 8.34 -0.77 16.93
C LEU A 122 7.82 -2.10 17.49
N HIS A 123 6.53 -2.37 17.28
CA HIS A 123 5.88 -3.57 17.78
C HIS A 123 4.78 -4.04 16.83
N VAL A 124 4.74 -5.35 16.57
CA VAL A 124 3.71 -6.00 15.77
C VAL A 124 3.25 -7.24 16.54
N ASP A 125 2.09 -7.15 17.17
CA ASP A 125 1.44 -8.27 17.83
C ASP A 125 0.35 -8.86 16.93
N THR A 126 0.58 -10.10 16.49
CA THR A 126 -0.35 -10.84 15.64
C THR A 126 -1.43 -11.61 16.42
N GLN A 127 -1.27 -11.76 17.74
CA GLN A 127 -2.26 -12.41 18.61
C GLN A 127 -3.27 -11.41 19.14
N GLN A 128 -2.81 -10.22 19.53
CA GLN A 128 -3.66 -9.13 20.01
C GLN A 128 -4.09 -8.18 18.89
N PHE A 129 -3.61 -8.40 17.66
CA PHE A 129 -3.85 -7.55 16.49
C PHE A 129 -3.57 -6.07 16.80
N ALA A 130 -2.37 -5.80 17.32
CA ALA A 130 -1.94 -4.47 17.70
C ALA A 130 -0.62 -4.13 17.01
N ILE A 131 -0.52 -2.91 16.48
CA ILE A 131 0.67 -2.41 15.80
C ILE A 131 1.02 -1.06 16.37
N GLN A 132 2.32 -0.89 16.62
CA GLN A 132 2.93 0.38 16.96
C GLN A 132 4.04 0.67 15.94
N ALA A 133 3.91 1.78 15.25
CA ALA A 133 4.84 2.21 14.22
C ALA A 133 5.15 3.71 14.33
N VAL A 134 6.33 4.09 13.88
CA VAL A 134 6.77 5.47 13.77
C VAL A 134 7.00 5.79 12.31
N GLY A 135 6.23 6.73 11.77
CA GLY A 135 6.47 7.34 10.48
C GLY A 135 7.45 8.50 10.62
N GLN A 136 8.53 8.48 9.83
CA GLN A 136 9.34 9.69 9.64
C GLN A 136 8.60 10.59 8.68
N ASP A 137 8.30 11.78 9.18
CA ASP A 137 7.40 12.66 8.49
C ASP A 137 8.08 13.90 7.91
N SER A 138 7.32 14.52 7.05
CA SER A 138 7.66 15.77 6.41
C SER A 138 6.40 16.59 6.35
N LYS A 139 6.51 17.86 6.77
CA LYS A 139 5.50 18.83 6.37
C LYS A 139 5.63 19.01 4.88
N THR A 140 4.69 18.45 4.13
CA THR A 140 4.59 18.79 2.71
C THR A 140 4.19 20.25 2.62
N CYS A 141 5.12 21.10 2.17
CA CYS A 141 4.89 22.50 1.91
C CYS A 141 3.97 22.64 0.68
N TRP A 142 2.65 22.46 0.86
CA TRP A 142 1.67 22.69 -0.21
C TRP A 142 1.46 24.18 -0.52
N ASN A 143 2.03 25.08 0.29
CA ASN A 143 2.04 26.51 0.01
C ASN A 143 3.17 26.86 -0.96
N LEU A 144 2.82 27.02 -2.24
CA LEU A 144 3.68 27.63 -3.28
C LEU A 144 4.24 29.02 -2.89
N ARG A 145 3.69 29.66 -1.85
CA ARG A 145 4.18 30.96 -1.33
C ARG A 145 5.30 30.85 -0.30
N GLU A 146 5.48 29.72 0.39
CA GLU A 146 6.49 29.57 1.44
C GLU A 146 7.75 28.81 0.95
N CYS A 147 7.67 28.07 -0.15
CA CYS A 147 8.86 27.47 -0.77
C CYS A 147 9.84 28.51 -1.34
N LEU A 148 9.39 29.72 -1.69
CA LEU A 148 10.23 30.78 -2.28
C LEU A 148 10.96 31.65 -1.24
N SER A 149 10.79 31.43 0.07
CA SER A 149 11.51 32.17 1.11
C SER A 149 12.72 31.43 1.69
N LEU A 150 13.09 30.26 1.17
CA LEU A 150 14.24 29.46 1.61
C LEU A 150 15.33 29.29 0.54
N THR A 151 15.43 30.23 -0.41
CA THR A 151 16.59 30.44 -1.29
C THR A 151 17.08 31.87 -1.14
#